data_AF-A0A538QG08-F1
#
_entry.id   AF-A0A538QG08-F1
#
_cell.length_a   1.000
_cell.length_b   1.000
_cell.length_c   1.000
_cell.angle_alpha   90.00
_cell.angle_beta   90.00
_cell.angle_gamma   90.00
#
_symmetry.space_group_name_H-M   'P 1'
#
loop_
_entity.id
_entity.type
_entity.pdbx_description
1 polymer ?
#
loop_
_entity_poly.entity_id
_entity_poly.type
_entity_poly.pdbx_seq_one_letter_code
_entity_poly.pdbx_strand_id
1 'polypeptide(L)'
;MTLVYEPEIVLMDEPFGALDVQTRNLMENDLLDIWAQFRRTVVFVTHDLEEAIALSDRIVVMTAAPGRVKAVYRITLPRPRSVTEIRFHPDFGRLYETIWKDLKDEVRLGYERNRHGLAG
;
A
#
# COMPACT_ATOMS: atom_id res chain seq x y z
N MET A 1 15.48 -5.64 9.04
CA MET A 1 15.94 -6.65 10.02
C MET A 1 15.01 -6.59 11.23
N THR A 2 13.77 -7.07 11.06
CA THR A 2 12.71 -7.05 12.09
C THR A 2 11.95 -8.39 12.15
N LEU A 3 11.90 -9.11 11.03
CA LEU A 3 11.27 -10.43 10.91
C LEU A 3 11.91 -11.54 11.77
N VAL A 4 13.16 -11.36 12.21
CA VAL A 4 13.91 -12.37 12.98
C VAL A 4 13.36 -12.59 14.40
N TYR A 5 12.60 -11.63 14.93
CA TYR A 5 12.05 -11.69 16.29
C TYR A 5 10.62 -12.24 16.38
N GLU A 6 10.08 -12.80 15.28
CA GLU A 6 8.68 -13.23 15.19
C GLU A 6 7.66 -12.23 15.78
N PRO A 7 7.76 -10.93 15.48
CA PRO A 7 6.87 -9.95 16.09
C PRO A 7 5.41 -10.23 15.69
N GLU A 8 4.48 -10.08 16.63
CA GLU A 8 3.04 -10.21 16.37
C GLU A 8 2.52 -9.14 15.38
N ILE A 9 3.20 -8.00 15.34
CA ILE A 9 2.91 -6.86 14.46
C ILE A 9 4.20 -6.40 13.77
N VAL A 10 4.17 -6.31 12.45
CA VAL A 10 5.24 -5.74 11.61
C VAL A 10 4.79 -4.37 11.10
N LEU A 11 5.57 -3.34 11.38
CA LEU A 11 5.38 -1.99 10.85
C LEU A 11 6.44 -1.70 9.80
N MET A 12 6.04 -1.22 8.63
CA MET A 12 6.95 -0.87 7.53
C MET A 12 6.59 0.50 6.96
N ASP A 13 7.59 1.35 6.76
CA ASP A 13 7.43 2.64 6.10
C ASP A 13 8.19 2.59 4.78
N GLU A 14 7.46 2.69 3.66
CA GLU A 14 7.99 2.61 2.29
C GLU A 14 8.94 1.40 2.06
N PRO A 15 8.51 0.16 2.37
CA PRO A 15 9.39 -1.01 2.43
C PRO A 15 10.12 -1.33 1.12
N PHE A 16 9.53 -0.98 -0.03
CA PHE A 16 10.05 -1.35 -1.36
C PHE A 16 10.34 -0.15 -2.26
N GLY A 17 10.24 1.08 -1.73
CA GLY A 17 10.39 2.31 -2.52
C GLY A 17 11.76 2.50 -3.16
N ALA A 18 12.81 1.90 -2.60
CA ALA A 18 14.18 1.98 -3.10
C ALA A 18 14.55 0.93 -4.17
N LEU A 19 13.63 0.02 -4.50
CA LEU A 19 13.90 -1.12 -5.40
C LEU A 19 13.44 -0.84 -6.82
N ASP A 20 14.13 -1.45 -7.79
CA ASP A 20 13.64 -1.55 -9.16
C ASP A 20 12.38 -2.41 -9.25
N VAL A 21 11.62 -2.28 -10.34
CA VAL A 21 10.32 -2.93 -10.51
C VAL A 21 10.40 -4.45 -10.43
N GLN A 22 11.43 -5.09 -10.98
CA GLN A 22 11.53 -6.55 -10.98
C GLN A 22 11.84 -7.07 -9.59
N THR A 23 12.81 -6.45 -8.91
CA THR A 23 13.19 -6.80 -7.54
C THR A 23 12.05 -6.53 -6.56
N ARG A 24 11.34 -5.40 -6.73
CA ARG A 24 10.16 -5.06 -5.94
C ARG A 24 9.09 -6.15 -6.01
N ASN A 25 8.66 -6.53 -7.22
CA ASN A 25 7.64 -7.57 -7.40
C ASN A 25 8.03 -8.90 -6.73
N LEU A 26 9.31 -9.26 -6.77
CA LEU A 26 9.80 -10.46 -6.09
C LEU A 26 9.65 -10.35 -4.58
N MET A 27 10.14 -9.25 -3.98
CA MET A 27 10.08 -9.04 -2.53
C MET A 27 8.65 -8.88 -2.01
N GLU A 28 7.76 -8.29 -2.81
CA GLU A 28 6.34 -8.18 -2.47
C GLU A 28 5.66 -9.56 -2.47
N ASN A 29 5.97 -10.43 -3.42
CA ASN A 29 5.49 -11.82 -3.41
C ASN A 29 6.07 -12.61 -2.22
N ASP A 30 7.35 -12.46 -1.92
CA ASP A 30 7.96 -13.08 -0.74
C ASP A 30 7.27 -12.62 0.56
N LEU A 31 6.91 -11.34 0.67
CA LEU A 31 6.13 -10.82 1.80
C LEU A 31 4.77 -11.50 1.91
N LEU A 32 4.07 -11.72 0.78
CA LEU A 32 2.79 -12.43 0.76
C LEU A 32 2.93 -13.88 1.22
N ASP A 33 3.98 -14.56 0.79
CA ASP A 33 4.25 -15.96 1.15
C ASP A 33 4.56 -16.09 2.65
N ILE A 34 5.43 -15.22 3.17
CA ILE A 34 5.73 -15.16 4.60
C ILE A 34 4.46 -14.85 5.40
N TRP A 35 3.65 -13.88 4.96
CA TRP A 35 2.40 -13.56 5.61
C TRP A 35 1.43 -14.75 5.61
N ALA A 36 1.32 -15.48 4.49
CA ALA A 36 0.46 -16.66 4.39
C ALA A 36 0.89 -17.76 5.37
N GLN A 37 2.19 -17.92 5.58
CA GLN A 37 2.76 -18.92 6.48
C GLN A 37 2.59 -18.55 7.97
N PHE A 38 2.88 -17.29 8.35
CA PHE A 38 2.95 -16.90 9.76
C PHE A 38 1.71 -16.12 10.25
N ARG A 39 0.84 -15.67 9.34
CA ARG A 39 -0.38 -14.87 9.58
C ARG A 39 -0.19 -13.72 10.58
N ARG A 40 0.99 -13.08 10.55
CA ARG A 40 1.30 -11.92 11.39
C ARG A 40 0.51 -10.70 10.93
N THR A 41 0.24 -9.76 11.83
CA THR A 41 -0.39 -8.50 11.45
C THR A 41 0.67 -7.61 10.80
N VAL A 42 0.47 -7.22 9.55
CA VAL A 42 1.38 -6.32 8.84
C VAL A 42 0.66 -4.99 8.60
N VAL A 43 1.31 -3.89 8.99
CA VAL A 43 0.89 -2.53 8.66
C VAL A 43 2.03 -1.89 7.91
N PHE A 44 1.76 -1.41 6.72
CA PHE A 44 2.76 -0.70 5.93
C PHE A 44 2.19 0.58 5.34
N VAL A 45 3.08 1.53 5.08
CA VAL A 45 2.79 2.77 4.37
C VAL A 45 3.48 2.70 3.02
N THR A 46 2.74 3.04 1.96
CA THR A 46 3.24 3.11 0.58
C THR A 46 2.56 4.28 -0.13
N HIS A 47 3.26 4.85 -1.10
CA HIS A 47 2.72 5.80 -2.07
C HIS A 47 2.23 5.12 -3.36
N ASP A 48 2.41 3.81 -3.50
CA ASP A 48 1.96 3.02 -4.65
C ASP A 48 0.59 2.39 -4.38
N LEU A 49 -0.41 2.82 -5.16
CA LEU A 49 -1.77 2.31 -5.02
C LEU A 49 -1.92 0.85 -5.50
N GLU A 50 -1.13 0.42 -6.50
CA GLU A 50 -1.19 -0.97 -6.96
C GLU A 50 -0.68 -1.91 -5.87
N GLU A 51 0.43 -1.55 -5.24
CA GLU A 51 0.99 -2.27 -4.10
C GLU A 51 -0.03 -2.38 -2.95
N ALA A 52 -0.64 -1.23 -2.58
CA ALA A 52 -1.62 -1.19 -1.51
C ALA A 52 -2.81 -2.15 -1.76
N ILE A 53 -3.32 -2.20 -3.00
CA ILE A 53 -4.43 -3.09 -3.40
C ILE A 53 -3.99 -4.56 -3.44
N ALA A 54 -2.80 -4.83 -3.98
CA ALA A 54 -2.31 -6.20 -4.11
C ALA A 54 -2.06 -6.85 -2.75
N LEU A 55 -1.40 -6.13 -1.84
CA LEU A 55 -0.89 -6.71 -0.59
C LEU A 55 -1.90 -6.69 0.56
N SER A 56 -2.80 -5.70 0.59
CA SER A 56 -3.59 -5.41 1.80
C SER A 56 -4.95 -6.09 1.83
N ASP A 57 -5.42 -6.44 3.03
CA ASP A 57 -6.85 -6.77 3.26
C ASP A 57 -7.67 -5.51 3.57
N ARG A 58 -7.00 -4.45 4.04
CA ARG A 58 -7.62 -3.15 4.36
C ARG A 58 -6.67 -2.01 4.01
N ILE A 59 -7.18 -1.01 3.32
CA ILE A 59 -6.45 0.22 2.98
C ILE A 59 -7.07 1.38 3.76
N VAL A 60 -6.22 2.21 4.35
CA VAL A 60 -6.62 3.45 5.04
C VAL A 60 -6.04 4.62 4.26
N VAL A 61 -6.90 5.44 3.66
CA VAL A 61 -6.49 6.66 2.97
C VAL A 61 -6.44 7.80 3.99
N MET A 62 -5.32 8.51 4.02
CA MET A 62 -5.12 9.67 4.87
C MET A 62 -5.29 10.98 4.08
N THR A 63 -5.80 12.02 4.74
CA THR A 63 -5.81 13.38 4.17
C THR A 63 -4.40 13.96 4.12
N ALA A 64 -4.18 14.89 3.20
CA ALA A 64 -3.05 15.81 3.26
C ALA A 64 -3.06 16.57 4.60
N ALA A 65 -1.89 16.99 5.04
CA ALA A 65 -1.70 17.52 6.39
C ALA A 65 -2.75 18.60 6.76
N PRO A 66 -3.34 18.55 7.96
CA PRO A 66 -3.10 17.59 9.04
C PRO A 66 -3.65 16.18 8.71
N GLY A 67 -2.85 15.14 8.96
CA GLY A 67 -3.17 13.76 8.60
C GLY A 67 -4.35 13.22 9.41
N ARG A 68 -5.49 13.03 8.74
CA ARG A 68 -6.70 12.40 9.29
C ARG A 68 -7.09 11.22 8.42
N VAL A 69 -7.84 10.28 8.98
CA VAL A 69 -8.43 9.20 8.16
C VAL A 69 -9.50 9.82 7.27
N LYS A 70 -9.30 9.73 5.95
CA LYS A 70 -10.27 10.15 4.93
C LYS A 70 -11.26 9.04 4.63
N ALA A 71 -10.73 7.84 4.36
CA ALA A 71 -11.51 6.69 3.95
C ALA A 71 -10.82 5.39 4.37
N VAL A 72 -11.62 4.32 4.51
CA VAL A 72 -11.14 2.97 4.79
C VAL A 72 -11.80 2.01 3.82
N TYR A 73 -11.01 1.23 3.09
CA TYR A 73 -11.49 0.24 2.13
C TYR A 73 -11.13 -1.16 2.58
N ARG A 74 -12.08 -2.09 2.44
CA ARG A 74 -11.82 -3.53 2.56
C ARG A 74 -11.54 -4.08 1.16
N ILE A 75 -10.46 -4.86 1.04
CA ILE A 75 -10.05 -5.45 -0.23
C ILE A 75 -10.59 -6.87 -0.31
N THR A 76 -11.55 -7.10 -1.21
CA THR A 76 -12.26 -8.37 -1.38
C THR A 76 -11.62 -9.29 -2.42
N LEU A 77 -10.42 -8.93 -2.92
CA LEU A 77 -9.69 -9.75 -3.88
C LEU A 77 -9.34 -11.12 -3.25
N PRO A 78 -9.56 -12.24 -3.97
CA PRO A 78 -9.32 -13.57 -3.42
C PRO A 78 -7.85 -13.80 -3.09
N ARG A 79 -7.58 -14.76 -2.19
CA ARG A 79 -6.25 -15.26 -1.84
C ARG A 79 -6.10 -16.70 -2.40
N PRO A 80 -4.90 -17.15 -2.78
CA PRO A 80 -3.62 -16.44 -2.76
C PRO A 80 -3.56 -15.34 -3.81
N ARG A 81 -2.76 -14.30 -3.55
CA ARG A 81 -2.53 -13.19 -4.49
C ARG A 81 -1.11 -13.30 -5.00
N SER A 82 -0.92 -12.92 -6.26
CA SER A 82 0.38 -12.62 -6.86
C SER A 82 0.33 -11.16 -7.31
N VAL A 83 1.32 -10.35 -6.95
CA VAL A 83 1.29 -8.91 -7.27
C VAL A 83 1.31 -8.65 -8.78
N THR A 84 1.93 -9.56 -9.53
CA THR A 84 1.99 -9.46 -10.99
C THR A 84 0.67 -9.89 -11.64
N GLU A 85 -0.04 -10.87 -11.09
CA GLU A 85 -1.26 -11.42 -11.71
C GLU A 85 -2.54 -10.73 -11.25
N ILE A 86 -2.60 -10.30 -9.98
CA ILE A 86 -3.83 -9.78 -9.37
C ILE A 86 -4.33 -8.49 -10.03
N ARG A 87 -3.43 -7.73 -10.66
CA ARG A 87 -3.76 -6.52 -11.44
C ARG A 87 -4.71 -6.79 -12.61
N PHE A 88 -4.73 -8.02 -13.13
CA PHE A 88 -5.61 -8.43 -14.21
C PHE A 88 -6.98 -8.91 -13.73
N HIS A 89 -7.20 -8.99 -12.41
CA HIS A 89 -8.49 -9.38 -11.86
C HIS A 89 -9.54 -8.28 -12.16
N PRO A 90 -10.77 -8.62 -12.60
CA PRO A 90 -11.79 -7.64 -12.97
C PRO A 90 -12.14 -6.63 -11.87
N ASP A 91 -12.01 -7.04 -10.61
CA ASP A 91 -12.31 -6.19 -9.45
C ASP A 91 -11.16 -5.24 -9.11
N PHE A 92 -9.94 -5.54 -9.56
CA PHE A 92 -8.76 -4.71 -9.29
C PHE A 92 -8.94 -3.31 -9.87
N GLY A 93 -9.33 -3.21 -11.14
CA GLY A 93 -9.59 -1.92 -11.79
C GLY A 93 -10.66 -1.09 -11.09
N ARG A 94 -11.73 -1.74 -10.60
CA ARG A 94 -12.81 -1.06 -9.86
C ARG A 94 -12.34 -0.54 -8.51
N LEU A 95 -11.56 -1.34 -7.78
CA LEU A 95 -10.95 -0.92 -6.51
C LEU A 95 -9.99 0.24 -6.75
N TYR A 96 -9.14 0.14 -7.77
CA TYR A 96 -8.19 1.17 -8.14
C TYR A 96 -8.90 2.49 -8.43
N GLU A 97 -9.88 2.49 -9.32
CA GLU A 97 -10.63 3.70 -9.67
C GLU A 97 -11.31 4.32 -8.44
N THR A 98 -11.93 3.50 -7.59
CA THR A 98 -12.63 3.95 -6.39
C THR A 98 -11.67 4.62 -5.40
N ILE A 99 -10.55 3.97 -5.09
CA ILE A 99 -9.59 4.49 -4.12
C ILE A 99 -8.84 5.70 -4.69
N TRP A 100 -8.47 5.65 -5.97
CA TRP A 100 -7.80 6.75 -6.65
C TRP A 100 -8.65 8.02 -6.66
N LYS A 101 -9.97 7.89 -6.83
CA LYS A 101 -10.89 9.02 -6.78
C LYS A 101 -10.81 9.79 -5.47
N ASP A 102 -10.66 9.10 -4.34
CA ASP A 102 -10.56 9.73 -3.03
C ASP A 102 -9.11 10.17 -2.72
N LEU A 103 -8.11 9.46 -3.23
CA LEU A 103 -6.69 9.76 -3.04
C LEU A 103 -6.22 10.98 -3.86
N LYS A 104 -6.68 11.14 -5.11
CA LYS A 104 -6.14 12.14 -6.06
C LYS A 104 -6.16 13.58 -5.55
N ASP A 105 -7.19 13.96 -4.79
CA ASP A 105 -7.33 15.32 -4.29
C ASP A 105 -6.34 15.57 -3.15
N GLU A 106 -6.09 14.56 -2.31
CA GLU A 106 -5.09 14.63 -1.24
C GLU A 106 -3.67 14.67 -1.81
N VAL A 107 -3.40 13.91 -2.86
CA VAL A 107 -2.11 13.94 -3.56
C VAL A 107 -1.83 15.34 -4.10
N ARG A 108 -2.81 15.97 -4.76
CA ARG A 108 -2.68 17.35 -5.26
C ARG A 108 -2.42 18.35 -4.14
N LEU A 109 -3.22 18.30 -3.07
CA LEU A 109 -3.05 19.18 -1.90
C LEU A 109 -1.68 19.00 -1.24
N GLY A 110 -1.18 17.76 -1.18
CA GLY A 110 0.16 17.45 -0.69
C GLY A 110 1.26 18.07 -1.55
N TYR A 111 1.15 17.97 -2.87
CA TYR A 111 2.10 18.58 -3.81
C TYR A 111 2.10 20.12 -3.71
N GLU A 112 0.93 20.76 -3.70
CA GLU A 112 0.81 22.22 -3.60
C GLU A 112 1.45 22.73 -2.31
N ARG A 113 1.18 22.09 -1.18
CA ARG A 113 1.79 22.43 0.11
C ARG A 113 3.31 22.28 0.11
N ASN A 114 3.84 21.17 -0.40
CA ASN A 114 5.29 20.97 -0.48
C ASN A 114 5.96 22.03 -1.36
N ARG A 115 5.31 22.45 -2.45
CA ARG A 115 5.80 23.55 -3.29
C ARG A 115 5.79 24.91 -2.58
N HIS A 116 4.78 25.18 -1.76
CA HIS A 116 4.71 26.42 -0.99
C HIS A 116 5.67 26.45 0.22
N GLY A 117 5.94 25.30 0.84
CA GLY A 117 6.91 25.19 1.94
C GLY A 117 8.37 25.35 1.52
N LEU A 118 8.70 25.17 0.22
CA LEU A 118 10.04 25.38 -0.34
C LEU A 118 10.29 26.83 -0.79
N ALA A 119 9.27 27.70 -0.74
CA ALA A 119 9.35 29.10 -1.17
C ALA A 119 9.38 30.10 0.02
N GLY A 120 9.57 29.60 1.25
CA GLY A 120 9.60 30.38 2.49
C GLY A 120 10.87 30.18 3.29
#